data_AF-A0A7J6S4I4-F1
#
_entry.id   AF-A0A7J6S4I4-F1
#
_cell.length_a   1.000
_cell.length_b   1.000
_cell.length_c   1.000
_cell.angle_alpha   90.00
_cell.angle_beta   90.00
_cell.angle_gamma   90.00
#
_symmetry.space_group_name_H-M   'P 1'
#
loop_
_entity.id
_entity.type
_entity.pdbx_description
1 polymer ?
#
loop_
_entity_poly.entity_id
_entity_poly.type
_entity_poly.pdbx_seq_one_letter_code
_entity_poly.pdbx_strand_id
1 'polypeptide(L)'
;MPATPMPLSEYLDRIEAACRPPREWTMACETVMETVGHVLDDHYGTSGPKIKAQGSYVQSLMIRGSDLDLVLYRKGRSVNSCSKNCVKRYLTTTTDAVVRSLNHLNGDVKARVKQRILHARVPIVKLVFEVRSEMIDLEADEPSSPSSAASTTSSSSENSDGVSIKTVKPQTVEVDMSYGDEQRGECDAVIQTLISSGGEVCHKFVTLVKLWGRISGATDSFNNCLSTFALILLAIYHFKSVDMIEKRKKKGENRPIDVAFLLSSFFHWVAFNFHCEDVEIDVEEHKMHSRLPSTYCPMFIRV
;
A
#
# COMPACT_ATOMS: atom_id res chain seq x y z
N MET A 1 -17.51 -4.11 35.30
CA MET A 1 -16.51 -5.19 35.43
C MET A 1 -15.19 -4.68 34.88
N PRO A 2 -14.05 -4.84 35.58
CA PRO A 2 -12.75 -4.46 35.03
C PRO A 2 -12.44 -5.29 33.78
N ALA A 3 -11.85 -4.66 32.76
CA ALA A 3 -11.44 -5.35 31.54
C ALA A 3 -10.40 -6.42 31.87
N THR A 4 -10.57 -7.63 31.33
CA THR A 4 -9.60 -8.72 31.47
C THR A 4 -8.27 -8.30 30.83
N PRO A 5 -7.11 -8.49 31.49
CA PRO A 5 -5.82 -8.20 30.89
C PRO A 5 -5.62 -9.01 29.60
N MET A 6 -5.27 -8.33 28.51
CA MET A 6 -5.02 -8.94 27.21
C MET A 6 -3.50 -9.09 26.99
N PRO A 7 -3.02 -10.26 26.51
CA PRO A 7 -1.64 -10.41 26.07
C PRO A 7 -1.28 -9.39 24.99
N LEU A 8 -0.05 -8.84 25.03
CA LEU A 8 0.40 -7.84 24.05
C LEU A 8 0.35 -8.36 22.60
N SER A 9 0.65 -9.64 22.38
CA SER A 9 0.55 -10.26 21.05
C SER A 9 -0.86 -10.20 20.48
N GLU A 10 -1.87 -10.59 21.26
CA GLU A 10 -3.27 -10.53 20.86
C GLU A 10 -3.72 -9.08 20.58
N TYR A 11 -3.26 -8.14 21.40
CA TYR A 11 -3.56 -6.72 21.20
C TYR A 11 -2.98 -6.19 19.88
N LEU A 12 -1.73 -6.57 19.55
CA LEU A 12 -1.08 -6.19 18.31
C LEU A 12 -1.73 -6.81 17.08
N ASP A 13 -2.17 -8.07 17.15
CA ASP A 13 -2.93 -8.71 16.07
C ASP A 13 -4.26 -7.98 15.80
N ARG A 14 -4.96 -7.55 16.85
CA ARG A 14 -6.19 -6.76 16.71
C ARG A 14 -5.94 -5.40 16.07
N ILE A 15 -4.85 -4.72 16.44
CA ILE A 15 -4.47 -3.43 15.82
C ILE A 15 -4.14 -3.62 14.35
N GLU A 16 -3.33 -4.63 14.02
CA GLU A 16 -2.93 -4.92 12.65
C GLU A 16 -4.15 -5.22 11.77
N ALA A 17 -5.05 -6.09 12.24
CA ALA A 17 -6.29 -6.38 11.54
C ALA A 17 -7.18 -5.14 11.37
N ALA A 18 -7.31 -4.31 12.41
CA ALA A 18 -8.12 -3.09 12.38
C ALA A 18 -7.55 -2.01 11.43
N CYS A 19 -6.23 -2.01 11.19
CA CYS A 19 -5.59 -1.05 10.31
C CYS A 19 -5.60 -1.47 8.83
N ARG A 20 -5.93 -2.72 8.50
CA ARG A 20 -6.04 -3.16 7.11
C ARG A 20 -7.18 -2.41 6.38
N PRO A 21 -6.98 -1.99 5.12
CA PRO A 21 -8.06 -1.49 4.29
C PRO A 21 -9.16 -2.56 4.15
N PRO A 22 -10.43 -2.15 4.10
CA PRO A 22 -11.51 -3.07 3.81
C PRO A 22 -11.36 -3.63 2.38
N ARG A 23 -11.85 -4.86 2.13
CA ARG A 23 -11.67 -5.56 0.86
C ARG A 23 -12.22 -4.77 -0.33
N GLU A 24 -13.35 -4.11 -0.12
CA GLU A 24 -14.06 -3.28 -1.09
C GLU A 24 -13.19 -2.10 -1.55
N TRP A 25 -12.33 -1.58 -0.66
CA TRP A 25 -11.41 -0.50 -1.00
C TRP A 25 -10.26 -0.99 -1.90
N THR A 26 -9.75 -2.20 -1.64
CA THR A 26 -8.75 -2.84 -2.52
C THR A 26 -9.34 -3.09 -3.90
N MET A 27 -10.56 -3.62 -3.99
CA MET A 27 -11.26 -3.80 -5.27
C MET A 27 -11.48 -2.46 -5.99
N ALA A 28 -11.85 -1.40 -5.26
CA ALA A 28 -11.99 -0.07 -5.84
C ALA A 28 -10.66 0.45 -6.41
N CYS A 29 -9.50 0.16 -5.79
CA CYS A 29 -8.20 0.50 -6.34
C CYS A 29 -7.92 -0.24 -7.66
N GLU A 30 -8.23 -1.53 -7.72
CA GLU A 30 -8.12 -2.33 -8.95
C GLU A 30 -8.99 -1.76 -10.07
N THR A 31 -10.26 -1.47 -9.78
CA THR A 31 -11.18 -0.83 -10.74
C THR A 31 -10.66 0.52 -11.21
N VAL A 32 -10.10 1.35 -10.32
CA VAL A 32 -9.50 2.65 -10.70
C VAL A 32 -8.34 2.44 -11.67
N MET A 33 -7.42 1.51 -11.38
CA MET A 33 -6.28 1.24 -12.26
C MET A 33 -6.71 0.71 -13.63
N GLU A 34 -7.64 -0.24 -13.67
CA GLU A 34 -8.16 -0.80 -14.91
C GLU A 34 -8.84 0.28 -15.75
N THR A 35 -9.76 1.05 -15.14
CA THR A 35 -10.53 2.07 -15.86
C THR A 35 -9.64 3.20 -16.37
N VAL A 36 -8.67 3.65 -15.57
CA VAL A 36 -7.69 4.66 -16.03
C VAL A 36 -6.84 4.08 -17.17
N GLY A 37 -6.43 2.82 -17.10
CA GLY A 37 -5.71 2.14 -18.18
C GLY A 37 -6.51 2.14 -19.49
N HIS A 38 -7.78 1.73 -19.46
CA HIS A 38 -8.66 1.73 -20.62
C HIS A 38 -8.85 3.13 -21.21
N VAL A 39 -9.12 4.13 -20.36
CA VAL A 39 -9.28 5.51 -20.82
C VAL A 39 -8.02 6.05 -21.52
N LEU A 40 -6.84 5.70 -21.02
CA LEU A 40 -5.58 6.10 -21.66
C LEU A 40 -5.39 5.41 -23.01
N ASP A 41 -5.75 4.13 -23.11
CA ASP A 41 -5.63 3.35 -24.35
C ASP A 41 -6.62 3.82 -25.41
N ASP A 42 -7.86 4.14 -25.02
CA ASP A 42 -8.87 4.69 -25.92
C ASP A 42 -8.48 6.09 -26.43
N HIS A 43 -7.92 6.94 -25.56
CA HIS A 43 -7.63 8.33 -25.90
C HIS A 43 -6.31 8.51 -26.66
N TYR A 44 -5.31 7.68 -26.38
CA TYR A 44 -3.94 7.85 -26.92
C TYR A 44 -3.42 6.65 -27.71
N GLY A 45 -4.17 5.55 -27.77
CA GLY A 45 -3.73 4.30 -28.39
C GLY A 45 -2.71 3.52 -27.56
N THR A 46 -2.33 2.34 -28.06
CA THR A 46 -1.47 1.38 -27.35
C THR A 46 -0.03 1.88 -27.11
N SER A 47 0.44 2.83 -27.91
CA SER A 47 1.74 3.50 -27.79
C SER A 47 1.70 4.77 -26.90
N GLY A 48 0.54 5.07 -26.34
CA GLY A 48 0.26 6.23 -25.51
C GLY A 48 0.85 6.16 -24.08
N PRO A 49 0.37 7.05 -23.19
CA PRO A 49 0.65 6.95 -21.77
C PRO A 49 0.16 5.62 -21.21
N LYS A 50 0.92 5.05 -20.27
CA LYS A 50 0.51 3.91 -19.45
C LYS A 50 0.58 4.30 -17.98
N ILE A 51 -0.13 3.56 -17.14
CA ILE A 51 -0.06 3.70 -15.69
C ILE A 51 0.41 2.41 -15.03
N LYS A 52 1.00 2.55 -13.85
CA LYS A 52 1.25 1.46 -12.92
C LYS A 52 1.18 1.97 -11.48
N ALA A 53 0.91 1.07 -10.54
CA ALA A 53 0.97 1.39 -9.12
C ALA A 53 2.42 1.45 -8.62
N GLN A 54 2.62 2.18 -7.52
CA GLN A 54 3.84 2.20 -6.72
C GLN A 54 3.48 2.31 -5.23
N GLY A 55 4.48 2.44 -4.37
CA GLY A 55 4.28 2.71 -2.95
C GLY A 55 3.62 1.55 -2.21
N SER A 56 2.85 1.86 -1.17
CA SER A 56 2.38 0.82 -0.25
C SER A 56 1.40 -0.18 -0.84
N TYR A 57 0.78 0.13 -1.98
CA TYR A 57 -0.06 -0.80 -2.71
C TYR A 57 0.79 -1.98 -3.22
N VAL A 58 1.88 -1.66 -3.94
CA VAL A 58 2.82 -2.66 -4.48
C VAL A 58 3.57 -3.38 -3.35
N GLN A 59 3.96 -2.66 -2.30
CA GLN A 59 4.64 -3.24 -1.14
C GLN A 59 3.75 -4.19 -0.30
N SER A 60 2.44 -4.28 -0.60
CA SER A 60 1.45 -4.99 0.21
C SER A 60 1.35 -4.47 1.66
N LEU A 61 1.59 -3.18 1.87
CA LEU A 61 1.62 -2.51 3.19
C LEU A 61 0.52 -1.46 3.33
N MET A 62 -0.57 -1.57 2.57
CA MET A 62 -1.67 -0.62 2.67
C MET A 62 -2.29 -0.66 4.06
N ILE A 63 -2.56 0.52 4.61
CA ILE A 63 -3.32 0.69 5.85
C ILE A 63 -4.47 1.65 5.58
N ARG A 64 -5.48 1.67 6.45
CA ARG A 64 -6.63 2.58 6.31
C ARG A 64 -6.17 4.03 6.15
N GLY A 65 -6.75 4.69 5.16
CA GLY A 65 -6.41 6.05 4.78
C GLY A 65 -5.05 6.18 4.08
N SER A 66 -4.46 5.09 3.56
CA SER A 66 -3.40 5.19 2.56
C SER A 66 -3.98 5.64 1.22
N ASP A 67 -3.23 6.48 0.51
CA ASP A 67 -3.55 6.88 -0.86
C ASP A 67 -3.04 5.80 -1.83
N LEU A 68 -3.57 5.76 -3.05
CA LEU A 68 -3.06 4.95 -4.15
C LEU A 68 -2.07 5.76 -4.98
N ASP A 69 -0.79 5.39 -4.94
CA ASP A 69 0.24 6.05 -5.75
C ASP A 69 0.29 5.47 -7.17
N LEU A 70 0.06 6.31 -8.18
CA LEU A 70 0.16 5.92 -9.59
C LEU A 70 1.30 6.66 -10.31
N VAL A 71 1.96 5.94 -11.20
CA VAL A 71 2.99 6.47 -12.10
C VAL A 71 2.46 6.42 -13.52
N LEU A 72 2.34 7.60 -14.13
CA LEU A 72 2.15 7.77 -15.56
C LEU A 72 3.51 7.68 -16.25
N TYR A 73 3.64 6.82 -17.26
CA TYR A 73 4.87 6.65 -18.01
C TYR A 73 4.58 6.41 -19.50
N ARG A 74 5.63 6.41 -20.33
CA ARG A 74 5.56 6.00 -21.75
C ARG A 74 6.59 4.91 -21.98
N LYS A 75 6.16 3.80 -22.59
CA LYS A 75 7.06 2.68 -22.91
C LYS A 75 8.24 3.17 -23.75
N GLY A 76 9.46 2.76 -23.38
CA GLY A 76 10.69 3.13 -24.07
C GLY A 76 11.13 4.60 -23.95
N ARG A 77 10.50 5.42 -23.08
CA ARG A 77 10.97 6.78 -22.79
C ARG A 77 11.48 6.92 -21.36
N SER A 78 12.69 7.45 -21.22
CA SER A 78 13.25 7.86 -19.93
C SER A 78 12.77 9.25 -19.53
N VAL A 79 12.54 9.47 -18.22
CA VAL A 79 12.15 10.78 -17.66
C VAL A 79 13.19 11.85 -17.93
N ASN A 80 14.48 11.48 -17.94
CA ASN A 80 15.60 12.40 -18.13
C ASN A 80 15.58 13.10 -19.50
N SER A 81 14.78 12.61 -20.44
CA SER A 81 14.60 13.22 -21.75
C SER A 81 13.60 14.41 -21.79
N CYS A 82 12.88 14.67 -20.69
CA CYS A 82 11.80 15.66 -20.65
C CYS A 82 12.08 16.75 -19.60
N SER A 83 11.97 18.01 -20.01
CA SER A 83 12.11 19.14 -19.09
C SER A 83 11.01 19.14 -18.03
N LYS A 84 11.24 19.78 -16.86
CA LYS A 84 10.23 19.87 -15.80
C LYS A 84 8.89 20.46 -16.31
N ASN A 85 8.94 21.42 -17.23
CA ASN A 85 7.73 22.00 -17.83
C ASN A 85 7.02 21.03 -18.79
N CYS A 86 7.77 20.22 -19.52
CA CYS A 86 7.25 19.12 -20.32
C CYS A 86 6.50 18.11 -19.41
N VAL A 87 7.09 17.72 -18.28
CA VAL A 87 6.46 16.82 -17.29
C VAL A 87 5.16 17.41 -16.73
N LYS A 88 5.18 18.68 -16.30
CA LYS A 88 4.00 19.36 -15.75
C LYS A 88 2.85 19.41 -16.75
N ARG A 89 3.15 19.80 -18.00
CA ARG A 89 2.16 19.88 -19.08
C ARG A 89 1.57 18.51 -19.33
N TYR A 90 2.42 17.51 -19.51
CA TYR A 90 2.02 16.14 -19.79
C TYR A 90 1.10 15.57 -18.70
N LEU A 91 1.53 15.66 -17.44
CA LEU A 91 0.76 15.20 -16.29
C LEU A 91 -0.60 15.91 -16.21
N THR A 92 -0.63 17.23 -16.44
CA THR A 92 -1.88 18.01 -16.43
C THR A 92 -2.82 17.59 -17.56
N THR A 93 -2.34 17.58 -18.81
CA THR A 93 -3.16 17.25 -19.98
C THR A 93 -3.71 15.84 -19.92
N THR A 94 -2.91 14.88 -19.44
CA THR A 94 -3.32 13.48 -19.36
C THR A 94 -4.31 13.25 -18.21
N THR A 95 -4.07 13.84 -17.04
CA THR A 95 -5.05 13.76 -15.94
C THR A 95 -6.38 14.44 -16.27
N ASP A 96 -6.36 15.54 -17.02
CA ASP A 96 -7.58 16.21 -17.50
C ASP A 96 -8.33 15.39 -18.56
N ALA A 97 -7.62 14.67 -19.42
CA ALA A 97 -8.25 13.74 -20.35
C ALA A 97 -8.94 12.60 -19.57
N VAL A 98 -8.25 12.00 -18.60
CA VAL A 98 -8.80 10.93 -17.76
C VAL A 98 -10.06 11.40 -17.02
N VAL A 99 -9.98 12.53 -16.31
CA VAL A 99 -11.12 13.08 -15.55
C VAL A 99 -12.29 13.40 -16.47
N ARG A 100 -12.06 14.00 -17.64
CA ARG A 100 -13.13 14.29 -18.59
C ARG A 100 -13.77 13.01 -19.11
N SER A 101 -12.99 12.04 -19.59
CA SER A 101 -13.52 10.80 -20.14
C SER A 101 -14.37 10.05 -19.11
N LEU A 102 -13.86 9.87 -17.90
CA LEU A 102 -14.59 9.16 -16.83
C LEU A 102 -15.91 9.84 -16.45
N ASN A 103 -15.96 11.17 -16.46
CA ASN A 103 -17.18 11.90 -16.11
C ASN A 103 -18.19 12.02 -17.27
N HIS A 104 -17.77 11.78 -18.52
CA HIS A 104 -18.68 11.73 -19.67
C HIS A 104 -19.25 10.34 -19.88
N LEU A 105 -18.50 9.30 -19.51
CA LEU A 105 -19.02 7.95 -19.41
C LEU A 105 -20.01 7.97 -18.23
N ASN A 106 -21.28 7.66 -18.45
CA ASN A 106 -22.26 7.42 -17.38
C ASN A 106 -21.95 6.08 -16.66
N GLY A 107 -20.68 5.86 -16.30
CA GLY A 107 -20.18 4.64 -15.71
C GLY A 107 -20.07 4.72 -14.19
N ASP A 108 -19.58 3.63 -13.62
CA ASP A 108 -19.48 3.41 -12.18
C ASP A 108 -18.33 4.16 -11.52
N VAL A 109 -17.42 4.74 -12.31
CA VAL A 109 -16.24 5.45 -11.83
C VAL A 109 -16.31 6.91 -12.23
N LYS A 110 -16.31 7.80 -11.23
CA LYS A 110 -16.16 9.25 -11.42
C LYS A 110 -14.84 9.72 -10.86
N ALA A 111 -14.30 10.79 -11.44
CA ALA A 111 -13.02 11.34 -11.01
C ALA A 111 -13.05 12.86 -10.92
N ARG A 112 -12.25 13.42 -10.01
CA ARG A 112 -11.99 14.86 -9.94
C ARG A 112 -10.57 15.16 -9.50
N VAL A 113 -10.08 16.33 -9.89
CA VAL A 113 -8.81 16.86 -9.39
C VAL A 113 -9.02 17.44 -7.99
N LYS A 114 -8.29 16.93 -7.00
CA LYS A 114 -8.27 17.46 -5.63
C LYS A 114 -7.23 18.58 -5.50
N GLN A 115 -6.03 18.34 -6.01
CA GLN A 115 -4.92 19.29 -5.90
C GLN A 115 -3.87 19.05 -6.99
N ARG A 116 -3.17 20.11 -7.41
CA ARG A 116 -1.98 20.00 -8.27
C ARG A 116 -0.75 20.50 -7.52
N ILE A 117 0.25 19.63 -7.35
CA ILE A 117 1.50 19.96 -6.69
C ILE A 117 2.64 19.88 -7.71
N LEU A 118 2.58 20.79 -8.69
CA LEU A 118 3.45 20.74 -9.88
C LEU A 118 4.87 21.24 -9.61
N HIS A 119 5.08 21.97 -8.51
CA HIS A 119 6.36 22.59 -8.18
C HIS A 119 7.28 21.71 -7.33
N ALA A 120 6.77 20.61 -6.77
CA ALA A 120 7.53 19.64 -6.00
C ALA A 120 8.73 19.07 -6.78
N ARG A 121 9.64 18.40 -6.06
CA ARG A 121 10.77 17.67 -6.67
C ARG A 121 10.27 16.70 -7.74
N VAL A 122 9.24 15.94 -7.38
CA VAL A 122 8.45 15.12 -8.31
C VAL A 122 7.07 15.78 -8.44
N PRO A 123 6.72 16.34 -9.61
CA PRO A 123 5.38 16.88 -9.83
C PRO A 123 4.30 15.81 -9.67
N ILE A 124 3.26 16.12 -8.91
CA ILE A 124 2.10 15.22 -8.72
C ILE A 124 0.76 15.94 -8.92
N VAL A 125 -0.25 15.19 -9.32
CA VAL A 125 -1.66 15.59 -9.35
C VAL A 125 -2.43 14.64 -8.45
N LYS A 126 -3.04 15.19 -7.40
CA LYS A 126 -3.91 14.45 -6.49
C LYS A 126 -5.30 14.38 -7.08
N LEU A 127 -5.80 13.17 -7.26
CA LEU A 127 -7.11 12.85 -7.80
C LEU A 127 -7.96 12.18 -6.73
N VAL A 128 -9.27 12.32 -6.86
CA VAL A 128 -10.24 11.56 -6.06
C VAL A 128 -11.15 10.83 -7.01
N PHE A 129 -11.22 9.50 -6.83
CA PHE A 129 -12.12 8.63 -7.57
C PHE A 129 -13.26 8.20 -6.67
N GLU A 130 -14.47 8.21 -7.21
CA GLU A 130 -15.67 7.63 -6.60
C GLU A 130 -16.05 6.40 -7.41
N VAL A 131 -15.95 5.22 -6.80
CA VAL A 131 -16.26 3.93 -7.41
C VAL A 131 -17.57 3.42 -6.83
N ARG A 132 -18.58 3.26 -7.68
CA ARG A 132 -19.82 2.57 -7.35
C ARG A 132 -19.60 1.09 -7.62
N SER A 133 -19.93 0.25 -6.66
CA SER A 133 -19.91 -1.19 -6.85
C SER A 133 -21.29 -1.71 -6.55
N GLU A 134 -21.94 -2.30 -7.56
CA GLU A 134 -23.08 -3.17 -7.34
C GLU A 134 -22.52 -4.52 -6.89
N MET A 135 -22.36 -4.70 -5.59
CA MET A 135 -22.13 -6.04 -5.06
C MET A 135 -23.47 -6.78 -5.11
N ILE A 136 -23.57 -7.71 -6.04
CA ILE A 136 -24.52 -8.81 -5.90
C ILE A 136 -23.94 -9.68 -4.79
N ASP A 137 -24.52 -9.60 -3.59
CA ASP A 137 -24.32 -10.60 -2.54
C ASP A 137 -24.83 -11.93 -3.12
N LEU A 138 -23.96 -12.65 -3.83
CA LEU A 138 -24.12 -14.09 -4.00
C LEU A 138 -23.82 -14.64 -2.61
N GLU A 139 -24.86 -14.73 -1.77
CA GLU A 139 -24.77 -15.44 -0.50
C GLU A 139 -24.07 -16.76 -0.78
N ALA A 140 -22.84 -16.90 -0.28
CA ALA A 140 -22.18 -18.18 -0.27
C ALA A 140 -23.05 -19.04 0.62
N ASP A 141 -23.76 -20.00 0.03
CA ASP A 141 -24.47 -21.07 0.73
C ASP A 141 -23.58 -21.54 1.89
N GLU A 142 -23.92 -21.11 3.11
CA GLU A 142 -23.38 -21.79 4.27
C GLU A 142 -23.83 -23.25 4.15
N PRO A 143 -22.95 -24.24 4.33
CA PRO A 143 -23.35 -25.63 4.33
C PRO A 143 -24.31 -25.85 5.50
N SER A 144 -25.61 -25.79 5.20
CA SER A 144 -26.67 -26.12 6.12
C SER A 144 -26.41 -27.53 6.63
N SER A 145 -26.18 -27.66 7.93
CA SER A 145 -26.06 -28.94 8.59
C SER A 145 -27.31 -29.78 8.33
N PRO A 146 -27.20 -31.10 8.12
CA PRO A 146 -28.34 -31.95 7.80
C PRO A 146 -29.21 -32.12 9.05
N SER A 147 -30.34 -31.41 9.11
CA SER A 147 -31.41 -31.72 10.05
C SER A 147 -32.49 -32.54 9.34
N SER A 148 -32.85 -33.65 9.97
CA SER A 148 -33.65 -34.73 9.44
C SER A 148 -35.12 -34.36 9.25
N ALA A 149 -35.73 -35.00 8.26
CA ALA A 149 -37.05 -34.77 7.71
C ALA A 149 -38.23 -34.84 8.69
N ALA A 150 -39.25 -34.01 8.42
CA ALA A 150 -40.65 -34.41 8.48
C ALA A 150 -41.46 -33.59 7.46
N SER A 151 -42.30 -34.31 6.72
CA SER A 151 -43.03 -33.95 5.51
C SER A 151 -44.40 -33.32 5.78
N THR A 152 -44.81 -32.29 5.03
CA THR A 152 -46.21 -32.08 4.59
C THR A 152 -46.34 -31.05 3.46
N THR A 153 -47.49 -31.05 2.81
CA THR A 153 -47.81 -30.84 1.40
C THR A 153 -48.11 -29.40 0.95
N SER A 154 -47.74 -29.11 -0.31
CA SER A 154 -48.41 -28.27 -1.32
C SER A 154 -48.96 -26.88 -0.96
N SER A 155 -48.33 -25.84 -1.53
CA SER A 155 -49.03 -24.80 -2.29
C SER A 155 -48.02 -24.03 -3.14
N SER A 156 -48.28 -23.96 -4.44
CA SER A 156 -47.60 -23.12 -5.42
C SER A 156 -47.75 -21.64 -5.07
N SER A 157 -46.68 -21.03 -4.58
CA SER A 157 -46.49 -19.59 -4.60
C SER A 157 -45.15 -19.32 -5.28
N GLU A 158 -45.19 -18.52 -6.34
CA GLU A 158 -44.03 -17.98 -7.03
C GLU A 158 -43.19 -17.19 -6.01
N ASN A 159 -42.21 -17.85 -5.40
CA ASN A 159 -41.12 -17.15 -4.73
C ASN A 159 -40.29 -16.52 -5.85
N SER A 160 -40.60 -15.27 -6.19
CA SER A 160 -39.60 -14.41 -6.80
C SER A 160 -38.48 -14.30 -5.77
N ASP A 161 -37.40 -15.06 -5.98
CA ASP A 161 -36.16 -14.93 -5.23
C ASP A 161 -35.69 -13.48 -5.36
N GLY A 162 -36.12 -12.68 -4.39
CA GLY A 162 -35.87 -11.26 -4.33
C GLY A 162 -34.41 -11.06 -3.99
N VAL A 163 -33.57 -11.02 -5.02
CA VAL A 163 -32.20 -10.51 -4.91
C VAL A 163 -32.30 -9.10 -4.34
N SER A 164 -32.08 -8.99 -3.03
CA SER A 164 -32.08 -7.71 -2.34
C SER A 164 -30.80 -6.99 -2.73
N ILE A 165 -30.89 -6.10 -3.73
CA ILE A 165 -29.79 -5.24 -4.12
C ILE A 165 -29.53 -4.27 -2.95
N LYS A 166 -28.58 -4.61 -2.09
CA LYS A 166 -28.07 -3.66 -1.09
C LYS A 166 -27.30 -2.59 -1.84
N THR A 167 -27.79 -1.36 -1.83
CA THR A 167 -27.05 -0.21 -2.32
C THR A 167 -25.80 -0.01 -1.46
N VAL A 168 -24.65 -0.45 -1.97
CA VAL A 168 -23.36 -0.25 -1.31
C VAL A 168 -22.96 1.22 -1.45
N LYS A 169 -22.50 1.82 -0.35
CA LYS A 169 -21.98 3.19 -0.36
C LYS A 169 -20.78 3.25 -1.33
N PRO A 170 -20.72 4.26 -2.23
CA PRO A 170 -19.58 4.43 -3.12
C PRO A 170 -18.26 4.47 -2.35
N GLN A 171 -17.24 3.79 -2.86
CA GLN A 171 -15.89 3.81 -2.31
C GLN A 171 -15.14 5.02 -2.86
N THR A 172 -14.40 5.70 -1.99
CA THR A 172 -13.55 6.82 -2.39
C THR A 172 -12.09 6.39 -2.36
N VAL A 173 -11.39 6.57 -3.48
CA VAL A 173 -9.96 6.30 -3.61
C VAL A 173 -9.23 7.61 -3.89
N GLU A 174 -8.36 8.03 -2.98
CA GLU A 174 -7.44 9.13 -3.22
C GLU A 174 -6.23 8.60 -3.99
N VAL A 175 -5.84 9.30 -5.05
CA VAL A 175 -4.76 8.89 -5.95
C VAL A 175 -3.74 9.99 -6.10
N ASP A 176 -2.47 9.68 -5.83
CA ASP A 176 -1.34 10.55 -6.12
C ASP A 176 -0.73 10.13 -7.46
N MET A 177 -1.09 10.85 -8.53
CA MET A 177 -0.57 10.57 -9.87
C MET A 177 0.68 11.40 -10.15
N SER A 178 1.76 10.71 -10.49
CA SER A 178 3.05 11.31 -10.79
C SER A 178 3.55 10.85 -12.17
N TYR A 179 4.55 11.52 -12.74
CA TYR A 179 5.17 11.08 -14.00
C TYR A 179 6.52 10.39 -13.72
N GLY A 180 6.77 9.29 -14.42
CA GLY A 180 7.96 8.45 -14.24
C GLY A 180 8.36 7.75 -15.52
N ASP A 181 9.44 6.98 -15.43
CA ASP A 181 9.83 6.01 -16.44
C ASP A 181 9.18 4.65 -16.12
N GLU A 182 9.46 3.69 -16.99
CA GLU A 182 8.96 2.33 -16.84
C GLU A 182 9.58 1.59 -15.65
N GLN A 183 10.68 2.09 -15.08
CA GLN A 183 11.36 1.49 -13.93
C GLN A 183 10.89 2.05 -12.59
N ARG A 184 10.29 3.24 -12.58
CA ARG A 184 9.86 3.90 -11.34
C ARG A 184 8.88 3.04 -10.52
N GLY A 185 9.26 2.67 -9.29
CA GLY A 185 8.48 1.79 -8.43
C GLY A 185 8.93 0.32 -8.46
N GLU A 186 9.95 -0.06 -9.24
CA GLU A 186 10.57 -1.40 -9.17
C GLU A 186 11.07 -1.72 -7.74
N CYS A 187 11.55 -0.72 -7.04
CA CYS A 187 12.04 -0.82 -5.67
C CYS A 187 10.92 -1.24 -4.69
N ASP A 188 9.68 -0.89 -4.98
CA ASP A 188 8.53 -1.32 -4.17
C ASP A 188 8.26 -2.82 -4.30
N ALA A 189 8.51 -3.40 -5.48
CA ALA A 189 8.44 -4.84 -5.70
C ALA A 189 9.59 -5.59 -5.00
N VAL A 190 10.77 -4.96 -4.93
CA VAL A 190 11.88 -5.48 -4.12
C VAL A 190 11.50 -5.48 -2.63
N ILE A 191 10.94 -4.39 -2.12
CA ILE A 191 10.44 -4.29 -0.74
C ILE A 191 9.37 -5.36 -0.47
N GLN A 192 8.41 -5.55 -1.37
CA GLN A 192 7.39 -6.59 -1.25
C GLN A 192 8.02 -7.98 -1.13
N THR A 193 9.02 -8.27 -1.97
CA THR A 193 9.75 -9.55 -1.96
C THR A 193 10.48 -9.75 -0.63
N LEU A 194 11.15 -8.71 -0.13
CA LEU A 194 11.85 -8.72 1.15
C LEU A 194 10.90 -9.01 2.32
N ILE A 195 9.74 -8.35 2.36
CA ILE A 195 8.72 -8.58 3.38
C ILE A 195 8.17 -10.00 3.28
N SER A 196 7.80 -10.43 2.08
CA SER A 196 7.23 -11.76 1.83
C SER A 196 8.20 -12.89 2.21
N SER A 197 9.50 -12.71 1.96
CA SER A 197 10.54 -13.67 2.36
C SER A 197 10.67 -13.84 3.88
N GLY A 198 10.29 -12.81 4.66
CA GLY A 198 10.24 -12.84 6.12
C GLY A 198 8.93 -13.42 6.68
N GLY A 199 7.98 -13.79 5.82
CA GLY A 199 6.69 -14.37 6.19
C GLY A 199 5.75 -13.39 6.92
N GLU A 200 4.70 -13.95 7.52
CA GLU A 200 3.64 -13.18 8.18
C GLU A 200 4.16 -12.33 9.35
N VAL A 201 5.15 -12.82 10.10
CA VAL A 201 5.73 -12.08 11.24
C VAL A 201 6.41 -10.80 10.77
N CYS A 202 7.19 -10.86 9.68
CA CYS A 202 7.81 -9.67 9.08
C CYS A 202 6.76 -8.69 8.59
N HIS A 203 5.76 -9.19 7.86
CA HIS A 203 4.68 -8.37 7.32
C HIS A 203 3.92 -7.61 8.41
N LYS A 204 3.49 -8.30 9.47
CA LYS A 204 2.83 -7.68 10.64
C LYS A 204 3.71 -6.65 11.32
N PHE A 205 4.97 -7.00 11.59
CA PHE A 205 5.93 -6.10 12.22
C PHE A 205 6.11 -4.81 11.41
N VAL A 206 6.38 -4.92 10.11
CA VAL A 206 6.59 -3.76 9.22
C VAL A 206 5.32 -2.92 9.10
N THR A 207 4.14 -3.55 9.04
CA THR A 207 2.83 -2.86 9.02
C THR A 207 2.60 -2.05 10.31
N LEU A 208 2.92 -2.62 11.48
CA LEU A 208 2.78 -1.93 12.77
C LEU A 208 3.79 -0.80 12.93
N VAL A 209 5.02 -0.95 12.45
CA VAL A 209 6.01 0.15 12.42
C VAL A 209 5.52 1.27 11.49
N LYS A 210 4.97 0.95 10.32
CA LYS A 210 4.36 1.94 9.43
C LYS A 210 3.23 2.71 10.12
N LEU A 211 2.32 1.99 10.78
CA LEU A 211 1.20 2.58 11.50
C LEU A 211 1.68 3.50 12.63
N TRP A 212 2.66 3.05 13.41
CA TRP A 212 3.30 3.87 14.44
C TRP A 212 3.93 5.13 13.86
N GLY A 213 4.66 5.02 12.75
CA GLY A 213 5.29 6.16 12.08
C GLY A 213 4.28 7.23 11.67
N ARG A 214 3.12 6.79 11.18
CA ARG A 214 1.99 7.66 10.82
C ARG A 214 1.35 8.34 12.02
N ILE A 215 1.08 7.60 13.10
CA ILE A 215 0.36 8.11 14.28
C ILE A 215 1.26 9.03 15.12
N SER A 216 2.54 8.69 15.26
CA SER A 216 3.50 9.45 16.07
C SER A 216 4.01 10.72 15.40
N GLY A 217 3.79 10.87 14.09
CA GLY A 217 4.41 11.93 13.28
C GLY A 217 5.88 11.68 12.95
N ALA A 218 6.43 10.50 13.27
CA ALA A 218 7.80 10.13 12.90
C ALA A 218 8.00 10.04 11.38
N THR A 219 6.91 9.86 10.62
CA THR A 219 6.92 9.96 9.16
C THR A 219 6.28 11.25 8.68
N ASP A 220 7.08 12.30 8.56
CA ASP A 220 6.68 13.59 7.99
C ASP A 220 7.85 14.23 7.23
N SER A 221 7.96 13.89 5.95
CA SER A 221 9.05 14.40 5.11
C SER A 221 9.01 15.91 4.88
N PHE A 222 7.89 16.58 5.18
CA PHE A 222 7.82 18.04 5.11
C PHE A 222 8.43 18.72 6.32
N ASN A 223 8.46 18.03 7.47
CA ASN A 223 8.98 18.54 8.74
C ASN A 223 10.35 17.95 9.12
N ASN A 224 11.18 17.63 8.12
CA ASN A 224 12.51 17.02 8.28
C ASN A 224 12.50 15.67 9.05
N CYS A 225 11.37 14.96 9.06
CA CYS A 225 11.30 13.61 9.59
C CYS A 225 11.54 12.57 8.48
N LEU A 226 11.54 11.28 8.86
CA LEU A 226 11.74 10.19 7.90
C LEU A 226 10.58 10.13 6.90
N SER A 227 10.85 9.70 5.67
CA SER A 227 9.77 9.23 4.80
C SER A 227 9.26 7.88 5.30
N THR A 228 8.00 7.56 5.00
CA THR A 228 7.48 6.21 5.30
C THR A 228 8.35 5.14 4.63
N PHE A 229 8.80 5.37 3.39
CA PHE A 229 9.71 4.48 2.67
C PHE A 229 11.01 4.20 3.45
N ALA A 230 11.67 5.24 3.98
CA ALA A 230 12.88 5.08 4.78
C ALA A 230 12.60 4.29 6.07
N LEU A 231 11.48 4.57 6.73
CA LEU A 231 11.08 3.83 7.94
C LEU A 231 10.82 2.34 7.65
N ILE A 232 10.19 2.00 6.52
CA ILE A 232 9.99 0.60 6.10
C ILE A 232 11.33 -0.11 5.91
N LEU A 233 12.29 0.54 5.25
CA LEU A 233 13.61 -0.06 5.05
C LEU A 233 14.35 -0.30 6.37
N LEU A 234 14.28 0.63 7.31
CA LEU A 234 14.84 0.45 8.66
C LEU A 234 14.21 -0.73 9.39
N ALA A 235 12.88 -0.89 9.29
CA ALA A 235 12.18 -2.02 9.89
C ALA A 235 12.64 -3.34 9.26
N ILE A 236 12.68 -3.45 7.94
CA ILE A 236 13.14 -4.66 7.24
C ILE A 236 14.58 -5.00 7.62
N TYR A 237 15.45 -4.00 7.72
CA TYR A 237 16.83 -4.19 8.14
C TYR A 237 16.93 -4.76 9.55
N HIS A 238 16.21 -4.15 10.50
CA HIS A 238 16.16 -4.63 11.88
C HIS A 238 15.67 -6.08 11.96
N PHE A 239 14.59 -6.39 11.25
CA PHE A 239 14.04 -7.75 11.18
C PHE A 239 15.10 -8.76 10.71
N LYS A 240 15.78 -8.48 9.60
CA LYS A 240 16.84 -9.35 9.06
C LYS A 240 18.00 -9.54 10.04
N SER A 241 18.40 -8.47 10.73
CA SER A 241 19.49 -8.51 11.71
C SER A 241 19.14 -9.40 12.90
N VAL A 242 17.93 -9.26 13.43
CA VAL A 242 17.41 -10.11 14.52
C VAL A 242 17.30 -11.57 14.06
N ASP A 243 16.69 -11.83 12.89
CA ASP A 243 16.53 -13.18 12.35
C ASP A 243 17.88 -13.88 12.13
N MET A 244 18.90 -13.17 11.63
CA MET A 244 20.25 -13.70 11.49
C MET A 244 20.90 -14.05 12.84
N ILE A 245 20.76 -13.20 13.85
CA ILE A 245 21.31 -13.42 15.20
C ILE A 245 20.67 -14.65 15.83
N GLU A 246 19.34 -14.76 15.78
CA GLU A 246 18.62 -15.89 16.37
C GLU A 246 18.91 -17.20 15.62
N LYS A 247 19.06 -17.17 14.29
CA LYS A 247 19.52 -18.34 13.52
C LYS A 247 20.91 -18.83 13.94
N ARG A 248 21.81 -17.95 14.37
CA ARG A 248 23.15 -18.31 14.87
C ARG A 248 23.13 -18.89 16.29
N LYS A 249 22.15 -18.53 17.13
CA LYS A 249 22.00 -19.00 18.52
C LYS A 249 21.51 -20.45 18.65
N LYS A 250 21.39 -21.21 17.56
CA LYS A 250 20.92 -22.61 17.47
C LYS A 250 21.77 -23.67 18.22
N LYS A 251 22.10 -23.44 19.51
CA LYS A 251 22.76 -24.40 20.39
C LYS A 251 22.14 -24.51 21.81
N GLY A 252 20.88 -24.15 22.03
CA GLY A 252 20.23 -24.51 23.30
C GLY A 252 18.77 -24.13 23.48
N GLU A 253 18.38 -22.89 23.18
CA GLU A 253 17.03 -22.39 23.52
C GLU A 253 16.59 -21.38 22.45
N ASN A 254 15.74 -21.81 21.51
CA ASN A 254 15.14 -20.87 20.56
C ASN A 254 13.89 -20.26 21.20
N ARG A 255 14.00 -19.01 21.64
CA ARG A 255 12.80 -18.20 21.88
C ARG A 255 12.17 -17.88 20.51
N PRO A 256 10.86 -18.12 20.30
CA PRO A 256 10.21 -17.73 19.05
C PRO A 256 10.32 -16.21 18.88
N ILE A 257 10.73 -15.77 17.69
CA ILE A 257 10.65 -14.36 17.30
C ILE A 257 9.17 -14.05 17.09
N ASP A 258 8.59 -13.26 17.98
CA ASP A 258 7.24 -12.72 17.82
C ASP A 258 7.28 -11.21 17.51
N VAL A 259 6.13 -10.69 17.11
CA VAL A 259 5.96 -9.28 16.72
C VAL A 259 6.22 -8.32 17.90
N ALA A 260 5.87 -8.72 19.12
CA ALA A 260 6.07 -7.88 20.31
C ALA A 260 7.56 -7.71 20.63
N PHE A 261 8.33 -8.79 20.55
CA PHE A 261 9.77 -8.78 20.68
C PHE A 261 10.43 -7.93 19.57
N LEU A 262 9.99 -8.08 18.33
CA LEU A 262 10.50 -7.27 17.20
C LEU A 262 10.23 -5.78 17.40
N LEU A 263 9.02 -5.38 17.80
CA LEU A 263 8.70 -3.98 18.08
C LEU A 263 9.52 -3.43 19.25
N SER A 264 9.58 -4.17 20.37
CA SER A 264 10.35 -3.72 21.54
C SER A 264 11.83 -3.57 21.22
N SER A 265 12.42 -4.52 20.49
CA SER A 265 13.83 -4.47 20.09
C SER A 265 14.07 -3.38 19.04
N PHE A 266 13.13 -3.14 18.12
CA PHE A 266 13.23 -2.08 17.11
C PHE A 266 13.26 -0.71 17.77
N PHE A 267 12.33 -0.42 18.69
CA PHE A 267 12.30 0.87 19.37
C PHE A 267 13.51 1.08 20.27
N HIS A 268 13.97 0.02 20.95
CA HIS A 268 15.22 0.09 21.71
C HIS A 268 16.42 0.35 20.79
N TRP A 269 16.50 -0.33 19.65
CA TRP A 269 17.56 -0.13 18.67
C TRP A 269 17.56 1.29 18.13
N VAL A 270 16.41 1.80 17.67
CA VAL A 270 16.28 3.18 17.17
C VAL A 270 16.62 4.21 18.23
N ALA A 271 16.22 4.02 19.49
CA ALA A 271 16.45 4.98 20.55
C ALA A 271 17.90 5.06 21.05
N PHE A 272 18.61 3.93 21.08
CA PHE A 272 19.90 3.84 21.78
C PHE A 272 21.09 3.42 20.92
N ASN A 273 20.84 2.76 19.78
CA ASN A 273 21.90 2.08 19.01
C ASN A 273 21.93 2.48 17.53
N PHE A 274 20.88 3.14 17.03
CA PHE A 274 20.83 3.57 15.65
C PHE A 274 21.53 4.91 15.47
N HIS A 275 22.76 4.85 14.95
CA HIS A 275 23.52 6.01 14.53
C HIS A 275 23.35 6.19 13.03
N CYS A 276 22.49 7.13 12.65
CA CYS A 276 22.17 7.38 11.25
C CYS A 276 23.43 7.61 10.37
N GLU A 277 24.42 8.34 10.90
CA GLU A 277 25.68 8.66 10.20
C GLU A 277 26.48 7.44 9.73
N ASP A 278 26.28 6.28 10.35
CA ASP A 278 27.05 5.07 10.09
C ASP A 278 26.35 4.12 9.13
N VAL A 279 25.18 4.47 8.59
CA VAL A 279 24.28 3.52 7.92
C VAL A 279 23.94 3.93 6.49
N GLU A 280 24.36 3.10 5.53
CA GLU A 280 23.88 3.13 4.15
C GLU A 280 23.09 1.86 3.83
N ILE A 281 21.84 2.01 3.43
CA ILE A 281 20.98 0.88 3.02
C ILE A 281 21.01 0.78 1.50
N ASP A 282 21.54 -0.33 0.99
CA ASP A 282 21.56 -0.68 -0.43
C ASP A 282 20.44 -1.69 -0.72
N VAL A 283 19.38 -1.19 -1.37
CA VAL A 283 18.18 -1.99 -1.65
C VAL A 283 18.47 -3.04 -2.74
N GLU A 284 19.33 -2.73 -3.71
CA GLU A 284 19.70 -3.61 -4.83
C GLU A 284 20.58 -4.77 -4.35
N GLU A 285 21.62 -4.48 -3.58
CA GLU A 285 22.50 -5.51 -3.03
C GLU A 285 21.89 -6.26 -1.84
N HIS A 286 20.75 -5.78 -1.35
CA HIS A 286 20.13 -6.23 -0.11
C HIS A 286 21.07 -6.17 1.10
N LYS A 287 21.96 -5.16 1.12
CA LYS A 287 23.02 -5.00 2.13
C LYS A 287 22.91 -3.66 2.83
N MET A 288 23.51 -3.61 4.02
CA MET A 288 23.74 -2.37 4.74
C MET A 288 25.23 -2.20 4.94
N HIS A 289 25.76 -1.04 4.54
CA HIS A 289 27.17 -0.71 4.63
C HIS A 289 27.40 0.26 5.79
N SER A 290 28.48 0.04 6.52
CA SER A 290 28.99 1.07 7.43
C SER A 290 29.70 2.13 6.60
N ARG A 291 29.27 3.38 6.72
CA ARG A 291 29.98 4.50 6.10
C ARG A 291 31.06 5.02 7.04
N LEU A 292 32.19 5.45 6.47
CA LEU A 292 33.06 6.39 7.17
C LEU A 292 32.26 7.69 7.39
N PRO A 293 32.32 8.32 8.57
CA PRO A 293 31.56 9.54 8.87
C PRO A 293 31.77 10.58 7.77
N SER A 294 30.70 10.94 7.06
CA SER A 294 30.74 11.95 6.00
C SER A 294 29.91 13.15 6.43
N THR A 295 30.42 14.35 6.17
CA THR A 295 29.88 15.62 6.69
C THR A 295 28.55 16.08 6.07
N TYR A 296 27.92 15.31 5.17
CA TYR A 296 26.86 15.88 4.30
C TYR A 296 25.52 15.15 4.21
N CYS A 297 25.32 13.95 4.77
CA CYS A 297 23.96 13.41 4.90
C CYS A 297 23.93 12.21 5.87
N PRO A 298 23.09 12.24 6.92
CA PRO A 298 23.03 11.19 7.93
C PRO A 298 22.29 9.92 7.49
N MET A 299 21.75 9.81 6.26
CA MET A 299 21.25 8.52 5.77
C MET A 299 21.27 8.53 4.25
N PHE A 300 21.90 7.51 3.66
CA PHE A 300 21.89 7.30 2.22
C PHE A 300 21.17 5.99 1.91
N ILE A 301 20.12 6.07 1.10
CA ILE A 301 19.45 4.89 0.55
C ILE A 301 19.87 4.83 -0.91
N ARG A 302 20.66 3.82 -1.24
CA ARG A 302 21.00 3.51 -2.63
C ARG A 302 19.88 2.64 -3.18
N VAL A 303 19.27 3.16 -4.24
CA VAL A 303 18.13 2.58 -4.95
C VAL A 303 18.49 2.45 -6.40
#